data_AF-A0A8T5IDM1-F1
#
_entry.id   AF-A0A8T5IDM1-F1
#
_cell.length_a   1.000
_cell.length_b   1.000
_cell.length_c   1.000
_cell.angle_alpha   90.00
_cell.angle_beta   90.00
_cell.angle_gamma   90.00
#
_symmetry.space_group_name_H-M   'P 1'
#
loop_
_entity.id
_entity.type
_entity.pdbx_description
1 polymer ?
#
loop_
_entity_poly.entity_id
_entity_poly.type
_entity_poly.pdbx_seq_one_letter_code
_entity_poly.pdbx_strand_id
1 'polypeptide(L)' 'MALPPLWYALFVIVSFLGIATWFLKNFSNKVNLMRFCALLGSACMASLTIWTWQMEI' A
#
# COMPACT_ATOMS: atom_id res chain seq x y z
N MET A 1 -23.62 -6.55 -1.08
CA MET A 1 -22.35 -7.24 -1.36
C MET A 1 -21.32 -6.63 -0.40
N ALA A 2 -21.10 -7.25 0.76
CA ALA A 2 -20.11 -6.75 1.71
C ALA A 2 -18.73 -7.29 1.30
N LEU A 3 -17.79 -6.42 0.94
CA LEU A 3 -16.41 -6.84 0.70
C LEU A 3 -15.79 -7.34 2.02
N PRO A 4 -14.83 -8.29 1.96
CA PRO A 4 -14.20 -8.81 3.17
C PRO A 4 -13.58 -7.67 3.99
N PRO A 5 -13.71 -7.68 5.32
CA PRO A 5 -13.13 -6.65 6.17
C PRO A 5 -11.60 -6.53 6.01
N LEU A 6 -10.90 -7.62 5.68
CA LEU A 6 -9.46 -7.57 5.37
C LEU A 6 -9.15 -6.69 4.15
N TRP A 7 -10.03 -6.64 3.15
CA TRP A 7 -9.81 -5.85 1.94
C TRP A 7 -9.75 -4.36 2.26
N TYR A 8 -10.67 -3.89 3.12
CA TYR A 8 -10.66 -2.51 3.62
C TYR A 8 -9.41 -2.20 4.45
N ALA A 9 -8.96 -3.14 5.29
CA ALA A 9 -7.74 -2.97 6.07
C ALA A 9 -6.50 -2.81 5.17
N LEU A 10 -6.36 -3.65 4.14
CA LEU A 10 -5.30 -3.54 3.14
C LEU A 10 -5.37 -2.20 2.38
N PHE A 11 -6.56 -1.71 2.07
CA PHE A 11 -6.75 -0.43 1.36
C PHE A 11 -6.24 0.76 2.18
N VAL A 12 -6.56 0.76 3.48
CA VAL A 12 -6.07 1.78 4.42
C VAL A 12 -4.56 1.70 4.59
N ILE A 13 -4.00 0.49 4.71
CA ILE A 13 -2.55 0.28 4.82
C ILE A 13 -1.82 0.80 3.57
N VAL A 14 -2.34 0.50 2.37
CA VAL A 14 -1.79 1.01 1.10
C VAL A 14 -1.82 2.53 1.06
N SER A 15 -2.95 3.14 1.42
CA SER A 15 -3.10 4.60 1.42
C SER A 15 -2.12 5.26 2.40
N PHE A 16 -1.99 4.68 3.61
CA PHE A 16 -1.05 5.15 4.63
C PHE A 16 0.41 5.02 4.18
N LEU A 17 0.78 3.92 3.52
CA LEU A 17 2.12 3.73 2.98
C LEU A 17 2.46 4.67 1.84
N GLY A 18 1.47 5.02 1.00
CA GLY A 18 1.62 6.06 -0.04
C GLY A 18 1.97 7.42 0.57
N ILE A 19 1.21 7.83 1.60
CA ILE A 19 1.44 9.07 2.35
C ILE A 19 2.81 9.04 3.05
N ALA A 20 3.15 7.91 3.70
CA ALA A 20 4.44 7.74 4.36
C ALA A 20 5.60 7.84 3.38
N THR A 21 5.49 7.25 2.19
CA THR A 21 6.52 7.32 1.14
C THR A 21 6.68 8.76 0.63
N TRP A 22 5.57 9.49 0.44
CA TRP A 22 5.60 10.90 0.04
C TRP A 22 6.21 11.79 1.13
N PHE A 23 5.85 11.55 2.39
CA PHE A 23 6.37 12.27 3.54
C PHE A 23 7.87 12.02 3.75
N LEU A 24 8.32 10.77 3.66
CA LEU A 24 9.74 10.43 3.68
C LEU A 24 10.50 11.09 2.53
N LYS A 25 9.91 11.14 1.34
CA LYS A 25 10.52 11.80 0.17
C LYS A 25 10.67 13.31 0.34
N ASN A 26 9.67 13.97 0.93
CA ASN A 26 9.64 15.42 1.06
C ASN A 26 10.46 15.93 2.26
N PHE A 27 10.47 15.19 3.37
CA PHE A 27 11.07 15.64 4.63
C PHE A 27 12.37 14.93 5.04
N SER A 28 12.76 13.83 4.38
CA SER A 28 13.91 13.05 4.80
C SER A 28 14.84 12.66 3.65
N ASN A 29 16.15 12.93 3.80
CA ASN A 29 17.19 12.48 2.86
C ASN A 29 17.57 10.99 3.07
N LYS A 30 16.76 10.25 3.84
CA LYS A 30 16.98 8.83 4.18
C LYS A 30 16.43 7.93 3.06
N VAL A 31 17.14 7.90 1.93
CA VAL A 31 16.78 7.15 0.72
C VAL A 31 16.53 5.66 0.99
N ASN A 32 17.22 5.06 1.96
CA ASN A 32 17.09 3.63 2.26
C ASN A 32 15.73 3.28 2.90
N LEU A 33 15.25 4.12 3.82
CA LEU A 33 13.95 3.92 4.49
C LEU A 33 12.80 4.22 3.52
N MET A 34 13.01 5.19 2.63
CA MET A 34 12.07 5.52 1.55
C MET A 34 11.89 4.36 0.57
N ARG A 35 12.99 3.69 0.19
CA ARG A 35 12.95 2.47 -0.65
C ARG A 35 12.20 1.32 0.02
N PHE A 36 12.39 1.12 1.32
CA PHE A 36 11.66 0.09 2.08
C PHE A 36 10.15 0.37 2.12
N CYS A 37 9.74 1.61 2.43
CA CYS A 37 8.33 2.00 2.40
C CYS A 37 7.72 1.88 1.00
N ALA A 38 8.46 2.28 -0.04
CA ALA A 38 8.00 2.17 -1.42
C ALA A 38 7.80 0.71 -1.85
N LEU A 39 8.75 -0.18 -1.52
CA LEU A 39 8.65 -1.62 -1.82
C LEU A 39 7.51 -2.30 -1.08
N LEU A 40 7.35 -1.98 0.21
CA LEU A 40 6.27 -2.52 1.03
C LEU A 40 4.91 -2.04 0.49
N GLY A 41 4.84 -0.79 0.00
CA GLY A 41 3.62 -0.19 -0.54
C GLY A 41 3.24 -0.78 -1.88
N SER A 42 4.22 -0.97 -2.76
CA SER A 42 4.02 -1.66 -4.03
C SER A 42 3.61 -3.12 -3.84
N ALA A 43 4.16 -3.81 -2.84
CA ALA A 43 3.79 -5.19 -2.52
C ALA A 43 2.33 -5.27 -2.04
N CYS A 44 1.92 -4.38 -1.12
CA CYS A 44 0.53 -4.32 -0.68
C CYS A 44 -0.43 -3.94 -1.82
N MET A 45 -0.06 -3.02 -2.72
CA MET A 45 -0.87 -2.69 -3.91
C MET A 45 -1.01 -3.90 -4.84
N ALA A 46 0.08 -4.61 -5.12
CA ALA A 46 0.06 -5.79 -5.97
C ALA A 46 -0.84 -6.90 -5.38
N SER A 47 -0.73 -7.15 -4.07
CA SER A 47 -1.60 -8.11 -3.37
C SER A 47 -3.08 -7.70 -3.44
N LEU A 48 -3.38 -6.42 -3.28
CA LEU A 48 -4.74 -5.89 -3.41
C LEU A 48 -5.29 -6.08 -4.83
N THR A 49 -4.51 -5.76 -5.86
CA THR A 49 -4.89 -5.95 -7.27
C THR A 49 -5.14 -7.41 -7.61
N ILE A 50 -4.24 -8.32 -7.19
CA ILE A 50 -4.43 -9.76 -7.42
C ILE A 50 -5.69 -10.23 -6.71
N TRP A 51 -5.93 -9.76 -5.48
CA TRP A 51 -7.10 -10.15 -4.73
C TRP A 51 -8.40 -9.62 -5.35
N THR A 52 -8.43 -8.37 -5.82
CA THR A 52 -9.58 -7.85 -6.57
C THR A 52 -9.82 -8.61 -7.86
N TRP A 53 -8.77 -9.07 -8.54
CA TRP A 53 -8.90 -9.80 -9.79
C TRP A 53 -9.44 -11.22 -9.57
N GLN A 54 -9.01 -11.89 -8.50
CA GLN A 54 -9.56 -13.17 -8.05
C GLN A 54 -11.01 -13.06 -7.54
N MET A 55 -11.39 -11.88 -7.04
CA MET A 55 -12.75 -11.60 -6.58
C MET A 55 -13.75 -11.37 -7.72
N GLU A 56 -13.30 -11.33 -8.99
CA GLU A 56 -14.11 -11.21 -10.21
C GLU A 56 -15.30 -10.24 -10.06
N ILE A 57 -15.00 -9.01 -9.62
CA ILE A 57 -15.91 -7.85 -9.65
C ILE A 57 -15.82 -7.15 -11.00
#